data_AF-A0A0A6UCY2-F1
#
_entry.id   AF-A0A0A6UCY2-F1
#
_cell.length_a   1.000
_cell.length_b   1.000
_cell.length_c   1.000
_cell.angle_alpha   90.00
_cell.angle_beta   90.00
_cell.angle_gamma   90.00
#
_symmetry.space_group_name_H-M   'P 1'
#
loop_
_entity.id
_entity.type
_entity.pdbx_description
1 polymer ?
#
loop_
_entity_poly.entity_id
_entity_poly.type
_entity_poly.pdbx_seq_one_letter_code
_entity_poly.pdbx_strand_id
1 'polypeptide(L)'
;TTAVARGDLSQKITVDARGEILELKSTINTMVDQLSSFADEVTRVAREVGTDGRLGGQAQVSGVAGTWRDLTDSVNSMAGNLTGQVRSIAQVATAVAAATCR
;
A
#
# COMPACT_ATOMS: atom_id res chain seq x y z
N THR A 1 -20.01 -9.79 -10.15
CA THR A 1 -18.94 -8.84 -10.53
C THR A 1 -19.22 -7.42 -10.09
N THR A 2 -20.48 -7.03 -9.84
CA THR A 2 -20.85 -5.64 -9.50
C THR A 2 -20.29 -5.12 -8.18
N ALA A 3 -19.96 -5.99 -7.21
CA ALA A 3 -19.45 -5.58 -5.90
C ALA A 3 -17.97 -5.18 -5.94
N VAL A 4 -17.10 -6.03 -6.50
CA VAL A 4 -15.66 -5.74 -6.69
C VAL A 4 -15.46 -4.46 -7.51
N ALA A 5 -16.25 -4.26 -8.57
CA ALA A 5 -16.21 -3.04 -9.37
C ALA A 5 -16.61 -1.77 -8.61
N ARG A 6 -17.33 -1.91 -7.48
CA ARG A 6 -17.68 -0.81 -6.56
C ARG A 6 -16.70 -0.68 -5.39
N GLY A 7 -15.61 -1.45 -5.40
CA GLY A 7 -14.59 -1.44 -4.34
C GLY A 7 -14.85 -2.39 -3.17
N ASP A 8 -15.87 -3.25 -3.24
CA ASP A 8 -16.07 -4.31 -2.24
C ASP A 8 -15.21 -5.53 -2.60
N LEU A 9 -13.98 -5.53 -2.07
CA LEU A 9 -12.97 -6.57 -2.29
C LEU A 9 -13.14 -7.78 -1.36
N SER A 10 -14.14 -7.76 -0.47
CA SER A 10 -14.49 -8.93 0.36
C SER A 10 -15.22 -10.02 -0.44
N GLN A 11 -15.78 -9.65 -1.59
CA GLN A 11 -16.64 -10.52 -2.38
C GLN A 11 -15.84 -11.38 -3.35
N LYS A 12 -16.12 -12.69 -3.32
CA LYS A 12 -15.52 -13.69 -4.22
C LYS A 12 -16.57 -14.37 -5.08
N ILE A 13 -16.14 -14.96 -6.20
CA ILE A 13 -16.98 -15.87 -6.97
C ILE A 13 -17.07 -17.17 -6.18
N THR A 14 -18.28 -17.53 -5.72
CA THR A 14 -18.54 -18.73 -4.91
C THR A 14 -19.18 -19.87 -5.69
N VAL A 15 -19.87 -19.56 -6.79
CA VAL A 15 -20.59 -20.54 -7.64
C VAL A 15 -19.70 -21.70 -8.09
N ASP A 16 -20.25 -22.92 -8.10
CA ASP A 16 -19.56 -24.11 -8.58
C ASP A 16 -19.22 -24.01 -10.06
N ALA A 17 -17.98 -24.36 -10.39
CA ALA A 17 -17.44 -24.28 -11.74
C ALA A 17 -16.56 -25.50 -12.02
N ARG A 18 -16.43 -25.86 -13.29
CA ARG A 18 -15.61 -27.00 -13.76
C ARG A 18 -14.85 -26.61 -15.03
N GLY A 19 -13.76 -27.31 -15.31
CA GLY A 19 -12.91 -27.06 -16.48
C GLY A 19 -12.39 -25.63 -16.52
N GLU A 20 -12.37 -25.02 -17.70
CA GLU A 20 -11.87 -23.66 -17.93
C GLU A 20 -12.57 -22.59 -17.07
N ILE A 21 -13.86 -22.79 -16.73
CA ILE A 21 -14.60 -21.84 -15.89
C ILE A 21 -14.10 -21.89 -14.43
N LEU A 22 -13.63 -23.05 -13.96
CA LEU A 22 -13.00 -23.16 -12.63
C LEU A 22 -11.67 -22.42 -12.61
N GLU A 23 -10.89 -22.53 -13.68
CA GLU A 23 -9.62 -21.82 -13.81
C GLU A 23 -9.83 -20.30 -13.85
N LEU A 24 -10.79 -19.83 -14.67
CA LEU A 24 -11.15 -18.41 -14.71
C LEU A 24 -11.64 -17.90 -13.35
N LYS A 25 -12.51 -18.65 -12.66
CA LYS A 25 -12.96 -18.36 -11.29
C LYS A 25 -11.78 -18.20 -10.34
N SER A 26 -10.83 -19.14 -10.38
CA SER A 26 -9.65 -19.14 -9.52
C SER A 26 -8.75 -17.94 -9.79
N THR A 27 -8.52 -17.63 -11.07
CA THR A 27 -7.73 -16.47 -11.50
C THR A 27 -8.38 -15.16 -11.04
N ILE A 28 -9.69 -15.01 -11.21
CA ILE A 28 -10.40 -13.81 -10.74
C ILE A 28 -10.34 -13.68 -9.23
N ASN A 29 -10.59 -14.76 -8.48
CA ASN A 29 -10.54 -14.70 -7.01
C ASN A 29 -9.11 -14.36 -6.52
N THR A 30 -8.07 -14.88 -7.16
CA THR A 30 -6.68 -14.53 -6.86
C THR A 30 -6.40 -13.05 -7.14
N MET A 31 -6.92 -12.49 -8.24
CA MET A 31 -6.80 -11.06 -8.53
C MET A 31 -7.49 -10.19 -7.46
N VAL A 32 -8.67 -10.60 -6.97
CA VAL A 32 -9.37 -9.90 -5.88
C VAL A 32 -8.56 -9.94 -4.59
N ASP A 33 -7.97 -11.09 -4.25
CA ASP A 33 -7.13 -11.23 -3.05
C ASP A 33 -5.88 -10.35 -3.09
N GLN A 34 -5.22 -10.26 -4.25
CA GLN A 34 -4.07 -9.38 -4.45
C GLN A 34 -4.46 -7.91 -4.35
N LEU A 35 -5.57 -7.51 -4.97
CA LEU A 35 -6.07 -6.14 -4.90
C LEU A 35 -6.48 -5.75 -3.47
N SER A 36 -7.12 -6.66 -2.72
CA SER A 36 -7.48 -6.43 -1.32
C SER A 36 -6.23 -6.23 -0.45
N SER A 37 -5.26 -7.13 -0.57
CA SER A 37 -4.01 -7.05 0.21
C SER A 37 -3.23 -5.77 -0.10
N PHE A 38 -3.20 -5.35 -1.36
CA PHE A 38 -2.58 -4.09 -1.75
C PHE A 38 -3.33 -2.88 -1.16
N ALA A 39 -4.65 -2.84 -1.24
CA ALA A 39 -5.46 -1.75 -0.71
C ALA A 39 -5.27 -1.57 0.81
N ASP A 40 -5.22 -2.68 1.54
CA ASP A 40 -4.98 -2.67 2.99
C ASP A 40 -3.59 -2.10 3.33
N GLU A 41 -2.55 -2.55 2.63
CA GLU A 41 -1.17 -2.09 2.84
C GLU A 41 -0.98 -0.61 2.50
N VAL A 42 -1.57 -0.14 1.40
CA VAL A 42 -1.52 1.29 1.03
C VAL A 42 -2.23 2.14 2.08
N THR A 43 -3.40 1.71 2.54
CA THR A 43 -4.16 2.43 3.57
C THR A 43 -3.37 2.50 4.88
N ARG A 44 -2.72 1.40 5.27
CA ARG A 44 -1.87 1.33 6.46
C ARG A 44 -0.69 2.29 6.38
N VAL A 45 0.09 2.24 5.29
CA VAL A 45 1.27 3.11 5.11
C VAL A 45 0.88 4.58 5.05
N ALA A 46 -0.21 4.92 4.36
CA ALA A 46 -0.69 6.29 4.28
C ALA A 46 -1.06 6.83 5.67
N ARG A 47 -1.69 6.02 6.52
CA ARG A 47 -2.02 6.39 7.90
C ARG A 47 -0.77 6.55 8.76
N GLU A 48 0.14 5.58 8.73
CA GLU A 48 1.36 5.58 9.53
C GLU A 48 2.25 6.79 9.20
N VAL A 49 2.56 7.00 7.92
CA VAL A 49 3.49 8.05 7.49
C VAL A 49 2.81 9.41 7.46
N GLY A 50 1.56 9.48 6.99
CA GLY A 50 0.87 10.75 6.77
C GLY A 50 0.12 11.29 7.98
N THR A 51 -0.46 10.43 8.82
CA THR A 51 -1.30 10.85 9.95
C THR A 51 -0.59 10.66 11.29
N ASP A 52 -0.04 9.47 11.53
CA ASP A 52 0.55 9.13 12.83
C ASP A 52 2.01 9.64 12.96
N GLY A 53 2.60 10.11 11.86
CA GLY A 53 4.00 10.58 11.82
C GLY A 53 5.03 9.48 12.07
N ARG A 54 4.63 8.20 11.91
CA ARG A 54 5.53 7.05 12.02
C ARG A 54 6.33 6.90 10.73
N LEU A 55 7.51 7.51 10.75
CA LEU A 55 8.39 7.57 9.59
C LEU A 55 9.15 6.26 9.36
N GLY A 56 9.26 5.85 8.10
CA GLY A 56 9.97 4.64 7.67
C GLY A 56 9.09 3.40 7.51
N GLY A 57 7.76 3.52 7.66
CA GLY A 57 6.82 2.45 7.31
C GLY A 57 6.85 2.14 5.81
N GLN A 58 6.81 0.86 5.46
CA GLN A 58 6.79 0.36 4.09
C GLN A 58 5.65 -0.65 3.90
N ALA A 59 5.05 -0.65 2.73
CA ALA A 59 4.06 -1.62 2.29
C ALA A 59 4.76 -2.93 1.94
N GLN A 60 4.19 -4.04 2.40
CA GLN A 60 4.69 -5.38 2.13
C GLN A 60 3.56 -6.28 1.64
N VAL A 61 3.39 -6.35 0.33
CA VAL A 61 2.39 -7.22 -0.30
C VAL A 61 3.06 -8.50 -0.77
N SER A 62 2.62 -9.65 -0.25
CA SER A 62 3.19 -10.95 -0.60
C SER A 62 2.65 -11.46 -1.94
N GLY A 63 3.49 -12.16 -2.71
CA GLY A 63 3.07 -12.83 -3.95
C GLY A 63 2.78 -11.88 -5.13
N VAL A 64 3.13 -10.60 -5.03
CA VAL A 64 2.96 -9.63 -6.13
C VAL A 64 4.11 -9.69 -7.13
N ALA A 65 3.77 -9.54 -8.41
CA ALA A 65 4.70 -9.43 -9.52
C ALA A 65 4.16 -8.48 -10.60
N GLY A 66 5.03 -8.04 -11.51
CA GLY A 66 4.69 -7.08 -12.55
C GLY A 66 4.12 -5.79 -11.95
N THR A 67 3.03 -5.30 -12.54
CA THR A 67 2.39 -4.04 -12.14
C THR A 67 2.09 -3.93 -10.64
N TRP A 68 1.73 -5.02 -9.96
CA TRP A 68 1.47 -4.99 -8.53
C TRP A 68 2.72 -4.70 -7.69
N ARG A 69 3.87 -5.22 -8.12
CA ARG A 69 5.15 -4.92 -7.48
C ARG A 69 5.53 -3.46 -7.72
N ASP A 70 5.40 -3.01 -8.96
CA ASP A 70 5.74 -1.63 -9.34
C ASP A 70 4.91 -0.60 -8.53
N LEU A 71 3.63 -0.89 -8.30
CA LEU A 71 2.76 -0.07 -7.46
C LEU A 71 3.19 -0.08 -5.98
N THR A 72 3.57 -1.24 -5.45
CA THR A 72 4.08 -1.38 -4.07
C THR A 72 5.38 -0.58 -3.90
N ASP A 73 6.30 -0.69 -4.85
CA ASP A 73 7.58 0.03 -4.85
C ASP A 73 7.40 1.54 -4.98
N SER A 74 6.40 1.98 -5.75
CA SER A 74 6.05 3.40 -5.89
C SER A 74 5.53 3.99 -4.57
N VAL A 75 4.66 3.28 -3.86
CA VAL A 75 4.17 3.69 -2.53
C VAL A 75 5.32 3.73 -1.52
N ASN A 76 6.20 2.73 -1.55
CA ASN A 76 7.39 2.71 -0.69
C ASN A 76 8.36 3.85 -0.96
N SER A 77 8.54 4.21 -2.23
CA SER A 77 9.37 5.35 -2.63
C SER A 77 8.78 6.67 -2.13
N MET A 78 7.46 6.85 -2.26
CA MET A 78 6.76 8.02 -1.72
C MET A 78 6.90 8.11 -0.19
N ALA A 79 6.66 7.02 0.54
CA ALA A 79 6.79 6.95 1.99
C ALA A 79 8.24 7.24 2.47
N GLY A 80 9.23 6.70 1.76
CA GLY A 80 10.65 6.95 2.02
C GLY A 80 11.03 8.42 1.78
N ASN A 81 10.56 9.00 0.68
CA ASN A 81 10.80 10.41 0.36
C ASN A 81 10.21 11.35 1.42
N LEU A 82 8.95 11.12 1.83
CA LEU A 82 8.31 11.89 2.89
C LEU A 82 9.06 11.78 4.22
N THR A 83 9.47 10.55 4.58
CA THR A 83 10.30 10.31 5.78
C THR A 83 11.60 11.10 5.75
N GLY A 84 12.30 11.08 4.61
CA GLY A 84 13.54 11.83 4.43
C GLY A 84 13.31 13.34 4.57
N GLN A 85 12.29 13.88 3.90
CA GLN A 85 11.94 15.30 3.96
C GLN A 85 11.63 15.76 5.39
N VAL A 86 10.81 15.04 6.14
CA VAL A 86 10.45 15.41 7.51
C VAL A 86 11.67 15.37 8.44
N ARG A 87 12.54 14.37 8.30
CA ARG A 87 13.78 14.29 9.09
C ARG A 87 14.75 15.44 8.78
N SER A 88 14.89 15.81 7.51
CA SER A 88 15.70 16.97 7.10
C SER A 88 15.18 18.27 7.71
N ILE A 89 13.85 18.47 7.72
CA ILE A 89 13.23 19.64 8.34
C ILE A 89 13.52 19.66 9.86
N ALA A 90 13.39 18.52 10.54
CA ALA A 90 13.68 18.42 11.97
C ALA A 90 15.15 18.76 12.30
N GLN A 91 16.09 18.34 11.46
CA GLN A 91 17.51 18.68 11.60
C GLN A 91 17.74 20.19 11.45
N VAL A 92 17.15 20.82 10.42
CA VAL A 92 17.25 22.27 10.21
C VAL A 92 16.63 23.04 11.39
N ALA A 93 15.46 22.63 11.87
CA ALA A 93 14.81 23.27 13.01
C ALA A 93 15.69 23.20 14.28
N THR A 94 16.31 22.05 14.52
CA THR A 94 17.24 21.86 15.64
C THR A 94 18.47 22.77 15.53
N ALA A 95 19.05 22.89 14.33
CA ALA A 95 20.21 23.75 14.09
C ALA A 95 19.88 25.23 14.28
N VAL A 96 18.73 25.69 13.80
CA VAL A 96 18.26 27.08 13.98
C VAL A 96 18.05 27.40 15.46
N ALA A 97 17.39 26.50 16.20
CA ALA A 97 17.17 26.67 17.65
C ALA A 97 18.49 26.75 18.43
N ALA A 98 19.46 25.89 18.10
CA ALA A 98 20.79 25.92 18.70
C ALA A 98 21.55 27.22 18.39
N ALA A 99 21.36 27.79 17.19
CA ALA A 99 22.00 29.04 16.78
C ALA A 99 21.37 30.29 17.42
N THR A 100 20.06 30.29 17.72
CA THR A 100 19.36 31.43 18.34
C THR A 100 19.50 31.52 19.86
N CYS A 101 19.91 30.43 20.53
CA CYS A 101 20.25 30.44 21.96
C CYS A 101 21.73 30.80 22.25
N ARG A 102 22.51 31.19 21.22
CA ARG A 102 23.86 31.75 21.35
C ARG A 102 23.83 33.26 21.16
#